data_AF-A0A4R8G2D3-F1
#
_entry.id   AF-A0A4R8G2D3-F1
#
_cell.length_a   1.000
_cell.length_b   1.000
_cell.length_c   1.000
_cell.angle_alpha   90.00
_cell.angle_beta   90.00
_cell.angle_gamma   90.00
#
_symmetry.space_group_name_H-M   'P 1'
#
loop_
_entity.id
_entity.type
_entity.pdbx_description
1 polymer ?
#
loop_
_entity_poly.entity_id
_entity_poly.type
_entity_poly.pdbx_seq_one_letter_code
_entity_poly.pdbx_strand_id
1 'polypeptide(L)'
;MLSEAILRYIAEVFIGDQEDYYQYKSGNVLVDFFNNEFGFNDKYDSGFPSRWYYTSEKIKALIESDDINDFLTKILSTKFIQIENRVTEVEAVELSEQIVNDFNRELKLEDHKINKLDSKYILVEINSDLKYIGEGGFAVVYKQISTGIIIKKLKEEFLTNRGIRSRFKREFKITKSLSNVEGVIDIYDFNNDEFSYTMEEADITLYDYIVNNDIDNEEKVDIINKILNIIKDAFVKRKMYHPTNRIVYHLV
;
A
#
# COMPACT_ATOMS: atom_id res chain seq x y z
N MET A 1 -13.29 12.98 7.95
CA MET A 1 -12.61 13.56 9.13
C MET A 1 -12.52 12.46 10.16
N LEU A 2 -11.30 12.16 10.64
CA LEU A 2 -11.09 11.07 11.60
C LEU A 2 -11.74 11.40 12.95
N SER A 3 -12.30 10.39 13.63
CA SER A 3 -12.88 10.58 14.96
C SER A 3 -11.83 10.84 16.04
N GLU A 4 -12.28 11.42 17.15
CA GLU A 4 -11.45 11.62 18.34
C GLU A 4 -10.87 10.29 18.87
N ALA A 5 -11.58 9.17 18.70
CA ALA A 5 -11.10 7.85 19.13
C ALA A 5 -9.84 7.43 18.35
N ILE A 6 -9.85 7.60 17.02
CA ILE A 6 -8.68 7.29 16.18
C ILE A 6 -7.53 8.26 16.46
N LEU A 7 -7.82 9.56 16.57
CA LEU A 7 -6.81 10.57 16.89
C LEU A 7 -6.15 10.32 18.26
N ARG A 8 -6.94 9.86 19.22
CA ARG A 8 -6.45 9.45 20.54
C ARG A 8 -5.58 8.21 20.45
N TYR A 9 -6.01 7.18 19.73
CA TYR A 9 -5.22 5.96 19.55
C TYR A 9 -3.83 6.25 18.95
N ILE A 10 -3.78 7.00 17.83
CA ILE A 10 -2.51 7.38 17.19
C ILE A 10 -1.65 8.19 18.16
N ALA A 11 -2.25 9.11 18.92
CA ALA A 11 -1.54 9.90 19.93
C ALA A 11 -0.97 9.02 21.05
N GLU A 12 -1.78 8.14 21.66
CA GLU A 12 -1.38 7.25 22.75
C GLU A 12 -0.25 6.30 22.31
N VAL A 13 -0.29 5.81 21.07
CA VAL A 13 0.81 5.06 20.48
C VAL A 13 2.07 5.91 20.34
N PHE A 14 1.98 7.07 19.70
CA PHE A 14 3.15 7.92 19.46
C PHE A 14 3.83 8.42 20.74
N ILE A 15 3.06 8.74 21.78
CA ILE A 15 3.61 9.24 23.05
C ILE A 15 4.20 8.13 23.94
N GLY A 16 4.07 6.86 23.54
CA GLY A 16 4.55 5.69 24.28
C GLY A 16 3.68 5.32 25.48
N ASP A 17 2.37 5.58 25.40
CA ASP A 17 1.39 5.19 26.43
C ASP A 17 0.65 3.89 26.06
N GLN A 18 0.61 3.55 24.76
CA GLN A 18 -0.01 2.35 24.24
C GLN A 18 0.87 1.70 23.18
N GLU A 19 0.92 0.37 23.15
CA GLU A 19 1.83 -0.42 22.31
C GLU A 19 3.32 -0.08 22.58
N ASP A 20 4.17 -1.08 22.72
CA ASP A 20 5.60 -0.87 23.03
C ASP A 20 6.42 -0.45 21.79
N TYR A 21 5.86 0.44 20.95
CA TYR A 21 6.42 0.89 19.68
C TYR A 21 7.26 2.16 19.79
N TYR A 22 6.89 3.05 20.70
CA TYR A 22 7.58 4.32 20.93
C TYR A 22 7.93 4.45 22.42
N GLN A 23 9.03 5.14 22.71
CA GLN A 23 9.39 5.42 24.10
C GLN A 23 8.46 6.49 24.67
N TYR A 24 8.29 6.43 26.00
CA TYR A 24 7.54 7.43 26.75
C TYR A 24 8.09 8.84 26.50
N LYS A 25 7.20 9.76 26.11
CA LYS A 25 7.53 11.19 25.93
C LYS A 25 6.88 12.02 27.02
N SER A 26 7.64 12.91 27.66
CA SER A 26 7.09 13.93 28.56
C SER A 26 6.45 15.08 27.79
N GLY A 27 5.61 15.88 28.45
CA GLY A 27 4.91 16.99 27.79
C GLY A 27 5.84 18.03 27.15
N ASN A 28 6.97 18.36 27.79
CA ASN A 28 7.96 19.25 27.19
C ASN A 28 8.61 18.67 25.93
N VAL A 29 8.88 17.36 25.89
CA VAL A 29 9.43 16.69 24.71
C VAL A 29 8.44 16.73 23.55
N LEU A 30 7.14 16.57 23.83
CA LEU A 30 6.09 16.69 22.82
C LEU A 30 5.98 18.11 22.27
N VAL A 31 6.00 19.12 23.15
CA VAL A 31 6.02 20.54 22.75
C VAL A 31 7.23 20.83 21.86
N ASP A 32 8.43 20.42 22.28
CA ASP A 32 9.66 20.60 21.50
C ASP A 32 9.59 19.90 20.14
N PHE A 33 9.06 18.67 20.09
CA PHE A 33 8.88 17.93 18.84
C PHE A 33 7.96 18.68 17.88
N PHE A 34 6.75 19.05 18.32
CA PHE A 34 5.78 19.72 17.45
C PHE A 34 6.25 21.12 17.02
N ASN A 35 6.90 21.88 17.91
CA ASN A 35 7.44 23.18 17.57
C ASN A 35 8.58 23.08 16.53
N ASN A 36 9.52 22.14 16.70
CA ASN A 36 10.68 22.03 15.83
C ASN A 36 10.37 21.38 14.48
N GLU A 37 9.48 20.37 14.45
CA GLU A 37 9.19 19.60 13.24
C GLU A 37 8.04 20.17 12.42
N PHE A 38 7.09 20.87 13.06
CA PHE A 38 5.87 21.37 12.40
C PHE A 38 5.60 22.86 12.64
N GLY A 39 6.55 23.59 13.25
CA GLY A 39 6.47 25.04 13.36
C GLY A 39 5.38 25.55 14.31
N PHE A 40 4.86 24.70 15.19
CA PHE A 40 4.05 25.15 16.31
C PHE A 40 4.87 26.07 17.24
N ASN A 41 4.19 26.81 18.12
CA ASN A 41 4.84 27.73 19.07
C ASN A 41 4.21 27.59 20.46
N ASP A 42 3.96 26.35 20.86
CA ASP A 42 3.36 26.04 22.16
C ASP A 42 4.40 26.11 23.28
N LYS A 43 3.91 26.21 24.52
CA LYS A 43 4.75 26.22 25.73
C LYS A 43 4.28 25.17 26.72
N TYR A 44 5.24 24.53 27.38
CA TYR A 44 4.97 23.59 28.45
C TYR A 44 5.05 24.29 29.81
N ASP A 45 3.88 24.62 30.37
CA ASP A 45 3.73 25.38 31.61
C ASP A 45 2.73 24.73 32.59
N SER A 46 2.53 25.32 33.77
CA SER A 46 1.53 24.84 34.73
C SER A 46 0.12 24.86 34.12
N GLY A 47 -0.63 23.77 34.31
CA GLY A 47 -1.95 23.58 33.68
C GLY A 47 -1.90 22.99 32.28
N PHE A 48 -0.73 22.52 31.82
CA PHE A 48 -0.61 21.81 30.54
C PHE A 48 -1.58 20.61 30.48
N PRO A 49 -2.28 20.41 29.36
CA PRO A 49 -3.21 19.29 29.19
C PRO A 49 -2.53 17.92 29.31
N SER A 50 -3.33 16.85 29.37
CA SER A 50 -2.77 15.51 29.27
C SER A 50 -2.03 15.34 27.93
N ARG A 51 -0.96 14.53 27.95
CA ARG A 51 -0.10 14.30 26.77
C ARG A 51 -0.89 13.76 25.58
N TRP A 52 -1.77 12.78 25.81
CA TRP A 52 -2.61 12.23 24.75
C TRP A 52 -3.51 13.33 24.17
N TYR A 53 -4.13 14.17 25.00
CA TYR A 53 -5.04 15.22 24.52
C TYR A 53 -4.30 16.28 23.72
N TYR A 54 -3.16 16.75 24.24
CA TYR A 54 -2.28 17.69 23.51
C TYR A 54 -1.90 17.13 22.14
N THR A 55 -1.40 15.90 22.10
CA THR A 55 -0.96 15.27 20.86
C THR A 55 -2.12 15.05 19.89
N SER A 56 -3.29 14.60 20.36
CA SER A 56 -4.48 14.45 19.52
C SER A 56 -4.92 15.76 18.88
N GLU A 57 -4.91 16.87 19.63
CA GLU A 57 -5.23 18.19 19.09
C GLU A 57 -4.17 18.66 18.06
N LYS A 58 -2.90 18.31 18.24
CA LYS A 58 -1.85 18.61 17.24
C LYS A 58 -2.01 17.77 15.98
N ILE A 59 -2.30 16.48 16.09
CA ILE A 59 -2.59 15.62 14.93
C ILE A 59 -3.82 16.17 14.19
N LYS A 60 -4.87 16.59 14.90
CA LYS A 60 -6.05 17.20 14.30
C LYS A 60 -5.70 18.49 13.54
N ALA A 61 -4.91 19.38 14.14
CA ALA A 61 -4.47 20.61 13.48
C ALA A 61 -3.66 20.31 12.20
N LEU A 62 -2.80 19.30 12.23
CA LEU A 62 -2.03 18.84 11.05
C LEU A 62 -2.91 18.25 9.95
N ILE A 63 -4.03 17.61 10.30
CA ILE A 63 -5.04 17.20 9.30
C ILE A 63 -5.70 18.42 8.67
N GLU A 64 -6.08 19.41 9.48
CA GLU A 64 -6.72 20.64 9.02
C GLU A 64 -5.80 21.52 8.15
N SER A 65 -4.48 21.42 8.33
CA SER A 65 -3.46 22.13 7.54
C SER A 65 -2.87 21.31 6.37
N ASP A 66 -3.33 20.07 6.14
CA ASP A 66 -2.82 19.13 5.12
C ASP A 66 -1.36 18.65 5.35
N ASP A 67 -0.85 18.80 6.58
CA ASP A 67 0.51 18.39 6.99
C ASP A 67 0.56 17.01 7.66
N ILE A 68 -0.59 16.32 7.78
CA ILE A 68 -0.67 14.99 8.43
C ILE A 68 0.26 13.95 7.79
N ASN A 69 0.45 14.02 6.48
CA ASN A 69 1.33 13.10 5.75
C ASN A 69 2.79 13.32 6.15
N ASP A 70 3.20 14.55 6.43
CA ASP A 70 4.56 14.86 6.91
C ASP A 70 4.75 14.34 8.33
N PHE A 71 3.73 14.44 9.18
CA PHE A 71 3.74 13.84 10.52
C PHE A 71 3.88 12.32 10.48
N LEU A 72 3.03 11.64 9.72
CA LEU A 72 3.10 10.18 9.55
C LEU A 72 4.46 9.78 8.96
N THR A 73 4.93 10.52 7.95
CA THR A 73 6.24 10.27 7.34
C THR A 73 7.37 10.40 8.35
N LYS A 74 7.33 11.41 9.22
CA LYS A 74 8.35 11.61 10.26
C LYS A 74 8.37 10.46 11.25
N ILE A 75 7.24 10.14 11.87
CA ILE A 75 7.17 9.19 12.99
C ILE A 75 7.34 7.74 12.54
N LEU A 76 6.99 7.43 11.28
CA LEU A 76 7.11 6.10 10.69
C LEU A 76 8.44 5.89 9.94
N SER A 77 9.26 6.94 9.79
CA SER A 77 10.54 6.83 9.10
C SER A 77 11.49 5.87 9.83
N THR A 78 12.23 5.07 9.06
CA THR A 78 13.24 4.14 9.59
C THR A 78 14.19 4.86 10.55
N LYS A 79 14.69 6.05 10.17
CA LYS A 79 15.62 6.83 10.99
C LYS A 79 15.03 7.27 12.33
N PHE A 80 13.77 7.70 12.34
CA PHE A 80 13.11 8.11 13.59
C PHE A 80 12.99 6.91 14.53
N ILE A 81 12.49 5.78 14.04
CA ILE A 81 12.31 4.56 14.82
C ILE A 81 13.64 3.99 15.34
N GLN A 82 14.70 4.01 14.52
CA GLN A 82 16.05 3.59 14.95
C GLN A 82 16.56 4.41 16.12
N ILE A 83 16.43 5.74 16.07
CA ILE A 83 16.91 6.63 17.12
C ILE A 83 16.07 6.46 18.39
N GLU A 84 14.76 6.43 18.21
CA GLU A 84 13.78 6.32 19.30
C GLU A 84 13.97 5.03 20.09
N ASN A 85 14.11 3.88 19.41
CA ASN A 85 14.16 2.57 20.03
C ASN A 85 15.57 1.97 20.16
N ARG A 86 16.60 2.64 19.60
CA ARG A 86 18.00 2.18 19.57
C ARG A 86 18.16 0.80 18.93
N VAL A 87 17.44 0.58 17.84
CA VAL A 87 17.41 -0.67 17.09
C VAL A 87 18.19 -0.57 15.78
N THR A 88 18.49 -1.71 15.18
CA THR A 88 19.10 -1.78 13.85
C THR A 88 18.14 -1.28 12.76
N GLU A 89 18.66 -1.05 11.55
CA GLU A 89 17.84 -0.61 10.41
C GLU A 89 16.76 -1.62 10.04
N VAL A 90 17.08 -2.92 10.08
CA VAL A 90 16.14 -4.00 9.77
C VAL A 90 15.00 -4.02 10.79
N GLU A 91 15.33 -4.02 12.08
CA GLU A 91 14.33 -3.99 13.16
C GLU A 91 13.44 -2.74 13.09
N ALA A 92 13.99 -1.58 12.71
CA ALA A 92 13.21 -0.37 12.54
C ALA A 92 12.24 -0.43 11.35
N VAL A 93 12.62 -1.08 10.24
CA VAL A 93 11.73 -1.31 9.10
C VAL A 93 10.59 -2.25 9.49
N GLU A 94 10.91 -3.37 10.15
CA GLU A 94 9.90 -4.33 10.63
C GLU A 94 8.93 -3.68 11.61
N LEU A 95 9.43 -2.87 12.54
CA LEU A 95 8.60 -2.13 13.50
C LEU A 95 7.73 -1.06 12.81
N SER A 96 8.27 -0.34 11.81
CA SER A 96 7.49 0.60 11.00
C SER A 96 6.32 -0.08 10.30
N GLU A 97 6.55 -1.24 9.70
CA GLU A 97 5.49 -2.04 9.05
C GLU A 97 4.43 -2.50 10.04
N GLN A 98 4.84 -2.92 11.24
CA GLN A 98 3.94 -3.29 12.31
C GLN A 98 3.05 -2.12 12.77
N ILE A 99 3.65 -0.95 13.01
CA ILE A 99 2.91 0.26 13.41
C ILE A 99 1.88 0.64 12.33
N VAL A 100 2.28 0.61 11.05
CA VAL A 100 1.37 0.92 9.93
C VAL A 100 0.21 -0.07 9.86
N ASN A 101 0.47 -1.37 10.06
CA ASN A 101 -0.58 -2.38 10.05
C ASN A 101 -1.60 -2.16 11.17
N ASP A 102 -1.13 -1.79 12.35
CA ASP A 102 -1.99 -1.50 13.51
C ASP A 102 -2.78 -0.19 13.34
N PHE A 103 -2.14 0.88 12.87
CA PHE A 103 -2.84 2.11 12.49
C PHE A 103 -3.90 1.84 11.42
N ASN A 104 -3.57 1.05 10.39
CA ASN A 104 -4.51 0.70 9.34
C ASN A 104 -5.68 -0.17 9.81
N ARG A 105 -5.50 -0.97 10.88
CA ARG A 105 -6.61 -1.74 11.47
C ARG A 105 -7.68 -0.80 12.05
N GLU A 106 -7.26 0.25 12.75
CA GLU A 106 -8.19 1.24 13.32
C GLU A 106 -8.72 2.21 12.26
N LEU A 107 -7.85 2.72 11.38
CA LEU A 107 -8.24 3.67 10.32
C LEU A 107 -9.29 3.10 9.36
N LYS A 108 -9.22 1.79 9.07
CA LYS A 108 -10.18 1.10 8.22
C LYS A 108 -11.62 1.13 8.76
N LEU A 109 -11.81 1.28 10.07
CA LEU A 109 -13.15 1.40 10.68
C LEU A 109 -13.87 2.68 10.23
N GLU A 110 -13.12 3.66 9.73
CA GLU A 110 -13.63 4.93 9.22
C GLU A 110 -13.26 5.14 7.75
N ASP A 111 -13.06 4.07 6.98
CA ASP A 111 -12.71 4.12 5.56
C ASP A 111 -11.42 4.89 5.23
N HIS A 112 -10.43 4.90 6.14
CA HIS A 112 -9.11 5.49 5.89
C HIS A 112 -7.99 4.45 5.93
N LYS A 113 -6.85 4.78 5.33
CA LYS A 113 -5.60 4.01 5.46
C LYS A 113 -4.38 4.87 5.21
N ILE A 114 -3.24 4.40 5.67
CA ILE A 114 -1.91 4.90 5.38
C ILE A 114 -1.31 4.01 4.29
N ASN A 115 -0.94 4.63 3.17
CA ASN A 115 -0.12 4.00 2.13
C ASN A 115 1.31 4.51 2.22
N LYS A 116 2.27 3.65 1.90
CA LYS A 116 3.66 4.06 1.71
C LYS A 116 3.93 4.30 0.22
N LEU A 117 4.45 5.47 -0.12
CA LEU A 117 4.95 5.82 -1.46
C LEU A 117 6.41 6.26 -1.31
N ASP A 118 7.33 5.44 -1.79
CA ASP A 118 8.78 5.60 -1.58
C ASP A 118 9.13 5.75 -0.09
N SER A 119 9.55 6.95 0.32
CA SER A 119 9.90 7.33 1.69
C SER A 119 8.79 8.09 2.41
N LYS A 120 7.63 8.29 1.79
CA LYS A 120 6.49 9.04 2.34
C LYS A 120 5.35 8.11 2.76
N TYR A 121 4.64 8.52 3.81
CA TYR A 121 3.43 7.87 4.30
C TYR A 121 2.25 8.82 4.11
N ILE A 122 1.24 8.36 3.38
CA ILE A 122 0.11 9.18 2.92
C ILE A 122 -1.17 8.60 3.51
N LEU A 123 -1.88 9.41 4.31
CA LEU A 123 -3.23 9.13 4.76
C LEU A 123 -4.22 9.40 3.64
N VAL A 124 -5.09 8.43 3.35
CA VAL A 124 -6.10 8.54 2.30
C VAL A 124 -7.42 7.92 2.75
N GLU A 125 -8.52 8.43 2.20
CA GLU A 125 -9.83 7.78 2.29
C GLU A 125 -9.91 6.67 1.23
N ILE A 126 -10.14 5.42 1.66
CA ILE A 126 -10.11 4.20 0.86
C ILE A 126 -10.98 4.31 -0.39
N ASN A 127 -12.21 4.80 -0.25
CA ASN A 127 -13.15 4.88 -1.36
C ASN A 127 -12.73 5.94 -2.39
N SER A 128 -12.20 7.08 -1.92
CA SER A 128 -11.68 8.12 -2.80
C SER A 128 -10.35 7.75 -3.47
N ASP A 129 -9.57 6.89 -2.84
CA ASP A 129 -8.25 6.46 -3.32
C ASP A 129 -8.35 5.37 -4.39
N LEU A 130 -9.52 4.73 -4.55
CA LEU A 130 -9.74 3.68 -5.53
C LEU A 130 -10.54 4.19 -6.73
N LYS A 131 -9.86 4.34 -7.86
CA LYS A 131 -10.49 4.59 -9.16
C LYS A 131 -10.78 3.27 -9.87
N TYR A 132 -12.05 2.98 -10.14
CA TYR A 132 -12.42 1.84 -10.98
C TYR A 132 -11.76 1.93 -12.37
N ILE A 133 -11.11 0.84 -12.81
CA ILE A 133 -10.54 0.72 -14.16
C ILE A 133 -11.40 -0.20 -15.02
N GLY A 134 -11.81 -1.34 -14.48
CA GLY A 134 -12.51 -2.36 -15.23
C GLY A 134 -12.88 -3.57 -14.39
N GLU A 135 -13.72 -4.43 -14.93
CA GLU A 135 -14.13 -5.67 -14.28
C GLU A 135 -14.03 -6.85 -15.22
N GLY A 136 -13.66 -7.99 -14.65
CA GLY A 136 -13.77 -9.29 -15.29
C GLY A 136 -14.89 -10.12 -14.65
N GLY A 137 -14.99 -11.39 -15.07
CA GLY A 137 -16.00 -12.31 -14.55
C GLY A 137 -15.88 -12.61 -13.05
N PHE A 138 -14.69 -12.51 -12.45
CA PHE A 138 -14.46 -12.84 -11.04
C PHE A 138 -13.93 -11.69 -10.18
N ALA A 139 -13.36 -10.66 -10.79
CA ALA A 139 -12.59 -9.64 -10.08
C ALA A 139 -12.85 -8.26 -10.66
N VAL A 140 -12.70 -7.24 -9.81
CA VAL A 140 -12.70 -5.83 -10.21
C VAL A 140 -11.28 -5.30 -10.06
N VAL A 141 -10.90 -4.42 -10.98
CA VAL A 141 -9.59 -3.78 -11.03
C VAL A 141 -9.75 -2.30 -10.72
N TYR A 142 -8.97 -1.83 -9.76
CA TYR A 142 -8.92 -0.45 -9.32
C TYR A 142 -7.52 0.11 -9.48
N LYS A 143 -7.40 1.38 -9.83
CA LYS A 143 -6.16 2.15 -9.70
C LYS A 143 -6.19 2.84 -8.36
N GLN A 144 -5.16 2.62 -7.57
CA GLN A 144 -4.92 3.39 -6.37
C GLN A 144 -4.36 4.76 -6.78
N ILE A 145 -5.09 5.85 -6.52
CA ILE A 145 -4.72 7.18 -6.97
C ILE A 145 -3.43 7.64 -6.26
N SER A 146 -3.31 7.38 -4.95
CA SER A 146 -2.19 7.89 -4.16
C SER A 146 -0.85 7.25 -4.50
N THR A 147 -0.85 5.98 -4.95
CA THR A 147 0.38 5.22 -5.22
C THR A 147 0.59 4.91 -6.70
N GLY A 148 -0.46 5.04 -7.53
CA GLY A 148 -0.46 4.56 -8.92
C GLY A 148 -0.59 3.04 -9.05
N ILE A 149 -0.55 2.28 -7.95
CA ILE A 149 -0.58 0.82 -7.96
C ILE A 149 -1.96 0.31 -8.40
N ILE A 150 -1.97 -0.76 -9.20
CA ILE A 150 -3.20 -1.42 -9.59
C ILE A 150 -3.57 -2.50 -8.57
N ILE A 151 -4.82 -2.49 -8.11
CA ILE A 151 -5.38 -3.48 -7.18
C ILE A 151 -6.41 -4.30 -7.93
N LYS A 152 -6.16 -5.60 -8.06
CA LYS A 152 -7.15 -6.56 -8.53
C LYS A 152 -7.77 -7.26 -7.33
N LYS A 153 -9.07 -7.06 -7.13
CA LYS A 153 -9.83 -7.56 -5.97
C LYS A 153 -10.91 -8.55 -6.40
N LEU A 154 -10.99 -9.69 -5.71
CA LEU A 154 -12.05 -10.66 -5.94
C LEU A 154 -13.42 -10.06 -5.59
N LYS A 155 -14.43 -10.28 -6.43
CA LYS A 155 -15.79 -9.77 -6.18
C LYS A 155 -16.39 -10.40 -4.92
N GLU A 156 -17.17 -9.62 -4.19
CA GLU A 156 -17.71 -10.01 -2.87
C GLU A 156 -18.54 -11.28 -2.94
N GLU A 157 -19.34 -11.46 -3.99
CA GLU A 157 -20.16 -12.65 -4.20
C GLU A 157 -19.35 -13.95 -4.33
N PHE A 158 -18.04 -13.87 -4.57
CA PHE A 158 -17.15 -15.03 -4.70
C PHE A 158 -16.26 -15.29 -3.48
N LEU A 159 -16.28 -14.43 -2.45
CA LEU A 159 -15.42 -14.58 -1.26
C LEU A 159 -15.70 -15.87 -0.47
N THR A 160 -16.93 -16.38 -0.49
CA THR A 160 -17.29 -17.64 0.17
C THR A 160 -16.95 -18.88 -0.68
N ASN A 161 -16.66 -18.69 -1.97
CA ASN A 161 -16.35 -19.78 -2.89
C ASN A 161 -14.87 -20.18 -2.81
N ARG A 162 -14.59 -21.25 -2.06
CA ARG A 162 -13.23 -21.80 -1.91
C ARG A 162 -12.54 -22.15 -3.23
N GLY A 163 -13.28 -22.63 -4.22
CA GLY A 163 -12.74 -22.98 -5.54
C GLY A 163 -12.26 -21.76 -6.31
N ILE A 164 -13.06 -20.69 -6.34
CA ILE A 164 -12.71 -19.43 -7.01
C ILE A 164 -11.55 -18.76 -6.29
N ARG A 165 -11.58 -18.67 -4.96
CA ARG A 165 -10.46 -18.17 -4.15
C ARG A 165 -9.14 -18.89 -4.43
N SER A 166 -9.19 -20.22 -4.52
CA SER A 166 -8.00 -21.02 -4.84
C SER A 166 -7.45 -20.69 -6.23
N ARG A 167 -8.34 -20.55 -7.23
CA ARG A 167 -7.94 -20.16 -8.58
C ARG A 167 -7.35 -18.75 -8.63
N PHE A 168 -7.96 -17.80 -7.93
CA PHE A 168 -7.49 -16.42 -7.83
C PHE A 168 -6.11 -16.34 -7.18
N LYS A 169 -5.90 -17.02 -6.05
CA LYS A 169 -4.57 -17.08 -5.39
C LYS A 169 -3.54 -17.82 -6.24
N ARG A 170 -3.96 -18.82 -7.02
CA ARG A 170 -3.07 -19.52 -7.95
C ARG A 170 -2.62 -18.60 -9.08
N GLU A 171 -3.52 -17.78 -9.64
CA GLU A 171 -3.19 -16.76 -10.64
C GLU A 171 -2.09 -15.82 -10.14
N PHE A 172 -2.26 -15.24 -8.93
CA PHE A 172 -1.22 -14.46 -8.27
C PHE A 172 0.12 -15.21 -8.19
N LYS A 173 0.13 -16.42 -7.61
CA LYS A 173 1.38 -17.20 -7.46
C LYS A 173 2.06 -17.48 -8.81
N ILE A 174 1.24 -17.78 -9.82
CA ILE A 174 1.68 -18.05 -11.18
C ILE A 174 2.37 -16.81 -11.75
N THR A 175 1.75 -15.64 -11.68
CA THR A 175 2.32 -14.41 -12.23
C THR A 175 3.52 -13.94 -11.41
N LYS A 176 3.49 -14.05 -10.06
CA LYS A 176 4.64 -13.73 -9.20
C LYS A 176 5.87 -14.57 -9.54
N SER A 177 5.69 -15.85 -9.84
CA SER A 177 6.81 -16.73 -10.26
C SER A 177 7.46 -16.30 -11.58
N LEU A 178 6.76 -15.46 -12.36
CA LEU A 178 7.23 -14.93 -13.63
C LEU A 178 7.84 -13.53 -13.53
N SER A 179 7.73 -12.81 -12.40
CA SER A 179 8.28 -11.45 -12.19
C SER A 179 9.72 -11.31 -12.71
N ASN A 180 10.06 -10.22 -13.40
CA ASN A 180 11.31 -10.06 -14.18
C ASN A 180 11.39 -10.84 -15.51
N VAL A 181 10.27 -11.36 -16.05
CA VAL A 181 10.23 -11.75 -17.47
C VAL A 181 9.73 -10.52 -18.22
N GLU A 182 10.55 -10.00 -19.13
CA GLU A 182 10.17 -8.85 -19.95
C GLU A 182 8.84 -9.13 -20.68
N GLY A 183 7.91 -8.19 -20.62
CA GLY A 183 6.55 -8.34 -21.18
C GLY A 183 5.56 -9.12 -20.32
N VAL A 184 5.93 -9.55 -19.11
CA VAL A 184 4.99 -10.05 -18.09
C VAL A 184 4.81 -8.99 -17.02
N ILE A 185 3.57 -8.65 -16.70
CA ILE A 185 3.23 -7.67 -15.68
C ILE A 185 3.81 -8.08 -14.30
N ASP A 186 4.49 -7.14 -13.67
CA ASP A 186 5.02 -7.33 -12.33
C ASP A 186 3.90 -7.18 -11.29
N ILE A 187 3.83 -8.16 -10.38
CA ILE A 187 2.89 -8.16 -9.27
C ILE A 187 3.64 -8.11 -7.95
N TYR A 188 3.07 -7.44 -6.95
CA TYR A 188 3.74 -7.18 -5.68
C TYR A 188 3.25 -8.15 -4.62
N ASP A 189 2.13 -7.86 -3.95
CA ASP A 189 1.72 -8.57 -2.75
C ASP A 189 0.28 -9.07 -2.83
N PHE A 190 -0.02 -10.12 -2.06
CA PHE A 190 -1.36 -10.70 -1.95
C PHE A 190 -1.91 -10.45 -0.55
N ASN A 191 -3.06 -9.77 -0.47
CA ASN A 191 -3.80 -9.57 0.76
C ASN A 191 -4.78 -10.75 0.97
N ASN A 192 -4.56 -11.54 2.03
CA ASN A 192 -5.39 -12.71 2.32
C ASN A 192 -6.75 -12.37 2.91
N ASP A 193 -6.88 -11.22 3.57
CA ASP A 193 -8.11 -10.82 4.24
C ASP A 193 -9.11 -10.26 3.22
N GLU A 194 -8.61 -9.48 2.27
CA GLU A 194 -9.43 -8.86 1.22
C GLU A 194 -9.48 -9.65 -0.09
N PHE A 195 -8.71 -10.73 -0.20
CA PHE A 195 -8.56 -11.51 -1.45
C PHE A 195 -8.27 -10.60 -2.65
N SER A 196 -7.24 -9.78 -2.52
CA SER A 196 -6.74 -8.87 -3.54
C SER A 196 -5.24 -9.04 -3.74
N TYR A 197 -4.74 -8.59 -4.88
CA TYR A 197 -3.30 -8.42 -5.07
C TYR A 197 -2.98 -7.16 -5.85
N THR A 198 -1.77 -6.66 -5.65
CA THR A 198 -1.25 -5.44 -6.26
C THR A 198 -0.35 -5.74 -7.45
N MET A 199 -0.34 -4.86 -8.44
CA MET A 199 0.47 -4.98 -9.65
C MET A 199 0.80 -3.60 -10.24
N GLU A 200 1.80 -3.55 -11.12
CA GLU A 200 2.13 -2.33 -11.86
C GLU A 200 0.98 -1.89 -12.77
N GLU A 201 0.98 -0.63 -13.18
CA GLU A 201 0.05 -0.13 -14.18
C GLU A 201 0.55 -0.49 -15.58
N ALA A 202 -0.31 -1.16 -16.36
CA ALA A 202 -0.07 -1.39 -17.78
C ALA A 202 -0.65 -0.25 -18.62
N ASP A 203 -0.04 0.07 -19.75
CA ASP A 203 -0.45 1.17 -20.62
C ASP A 203 -1.88 0.98 -21.15
N ILE A 204 -2.08 -0.05 -21.96
CA ILE A 204 -3.35 -0.41 -22.60
C ILE A 204 -3.38 -1.93 -22.84
N THR A 205 -4.56 -2.47 -23.13
CA THR A 205 -4.67 -3.88 -23.53
C THR A 205 -4.27 -4.05 -24.99
N LEU A 206 -3.76 -5.23 -25.39
CA LEU A 206 -3.51 -5.53 -26.80
C LEU A 206 -4.75 -5.37 -27.66
N TYR A 207 -5.91 -5.74 -27.10
CA TYR A 207 -7.17 -5.58 -27.80
C TYR A 207 -7.44 -4.11 -28.12
N ASP A 208 -7.31 -3.24 -27.12
CA ASP A 208 -7.51 -1.80 -27.32
C ASP A 208 -6.44 -1.19 -28.22
N TYR A 209 -5.19 -1.66 -28.15
CA TYR A 209 -4.14 -1.24 -29.07
C TYR A 209 -4.50 -1.59 -30.51
N ILE A 210 -4.92 -2.83 -30.77
CA ILE A 210 -5.30 -3.31 -32.10
C ILE A 210 -6.54 -2.58 -32.63
N VAL A 211 -7.52 -2.31 -31.78
CA VAL A 211 -8.78 -1.67 -32.21
C VAL A 211 -8.59 -0.18 -32.47
N ASN A 212 -7.71 0.49 -31.73
CA ASN A 212 -7.55 1.95 -31.80
C ASN A 212 -6.42 2.42 -32.73
N ASN A 213 -5.64 1.51 -33.32
CA ASN A 213 -4.54 1.84 -34.23
C ASN A 213 -4.70 1.13 -35.58
N ASP A 214 -4.24 1.77 -36.66
CA ASP A 214 -4.17 1.14 -37.97
C ASP A 214 -2.86 0.35 -38.07
N ILE A 215 -2.95 -0.96 -37.79
CA ILE A 215 -1.78 -1.83 -37.69
C ILE A 215 -1.53 -2.53 -39.02
N ASP A 216 -0.34 -2.32 -39.58
CA ASP A 216 0.07 -2.97 -40.82
C ASP A 216 0.49 -4.44 -40.60
N ASN A 217 0.87 -5.13 -41.68
CA ASN A 217 1.26 -6.54 -41.58
C ASN A 217 2.63 -6.75 -40.92
N GLU A 218 3.54 -5.79 -41.04
CA GLU A 218 4.87 -5.87 -40.43
C GLU A 218 4.74 -5.73 -38.91
N GLU A 219 3.99 -4.74 -38.45
CA GLU A 219 3.68 -4.54 -37.04
C GLU A 219 2.93 -5.72 -36.42
N LYS A 220 1.98 -6.33 -37.14
CA LYS A 220 1.31 -7.57 -36.68
C LYS A 220 2.30 -8.71 -36.45
N VAL A 221 3.23 -8.90 -37.37
CA VAL A 221 4.27 -9.93 -37.26
C VAL A 221 5.18 -9.64 -36.07
N ASP A 222 5.54 -8.38 -35.84
CA ASP A 222 6.36 -7.97 -34.70
C ASP A 222 5.66 -8.20 -33.37
N ILE A 223 4.38 -7.83 -33.26
CA ILE A 223 3.55 -8.11 -32.09
C ILE A 223 3.52 -9.61 -31.81
N ILE A 224 3.21 -10.44 -32.82
CA ILE A 224 3.19 -11.92 -32.69
C ILE A 224 4.56 -12.46 -32.25
N ASN A 225 5.66 -11.94 -32.79
CA ASN A 225 6.99 -12.38 -32.41
C ASN A 225 7.32 -12.01 -30.95
N LYS A 226 6.97 -10.79 -30.51
CA LYS A 226 7.12 -10.37 -29.10
C LYS A 226 6.33 -11.28 -28.17
N ILE A 227 5.06 -11.52 -28.50
CA ILE A 227 4.17 -12.46 -27.81
C ILE A 227 4.83 -13.84 -27.66
N LEU A 228 5.34 -14.42 -28.75
CA LEU A 228 5.93 -15.75 -28.74
C LEU A 228 7.21 -15.81 -27.92
N ASN A 229 8.02 -14.75 -27.94
CA ASN A 229 9.21 -14.64 -27.11
C ASN A 229 8.86 -14.58 -25.62
N ILE A 230 7.87 -13.78 -25.22
CA ILE A 230 7.39 -13.72 -23.83
C ILE A 230 6.89 -15.10 -23.37
N ILE A 231 6.10 -15.78 -24.21
CA ILE A 231 5.60 -17.15 -23.96
C ILE A 231 6.74 -18.13 -23.73
N LYS A 232 7.77 -18.08 -24.60
CA LYS A 232 8.96 -18.93 -24.53
C LYS A 232 9.72 -18.68 -23.24
N ASP A 233 9.96 -17.42 -22.88
CA ASP A 233 10.75 -17.07 -21.70
C ASP A 233 10.02 -17.42 -20.40
N ALA A 234 8.71 -17.16 -20.34
CA ALA A 234 7.86 -17.60 -19.23
C ALA A 234 7.86 -19.13 -19.07
N PHE A 235 7.87 -19.88 -20.18
CA PHE A 235 7.93 -21.34 -20.17
C PHE A 235 9.29 -21.85 -19.69
N VAL A 236 10.40 -21.27 -20.16
CA VAL A 236 11.77 -21.60 -19.73
C VAL A 236 11.92 -21.37 -18.23
N LYS A 237 11.52 -20.19 -17.75
CA LYS A 237 11.58 -19.84 -16.33
C LYS A 237 10.79 -20.81 -15.47
N ARG A 238 9.58 -21.20 -15.90
CA ARG A 238 8.78 -22.19 -15.15
C ARG A 238 9.35 -23.58 -15.14
N LYS A 239 9.93 -24.05 -16.24
CA LYS A 239 10.63 -25.35 -16.24
C LYS A 239 11.78 -25.40 -15.25
N MET A 240 12.40 -24.25 -14.97
CA MET A 240 13.46 -24.13 -13.97
C MET A 240 12.93 -24.24 -12.52
N TYR A 241 11.63 -23.98 -12.28
CA TYR A 241 11.05 -23.94 -10.93
C TYR A 241 9.93 -24.97 -10.65
N HIS A 242 9.22 -25.56 -11.62
CA HIS A 242 8.28 -26.68 -11.40
C HIS A 242 7.87 -27.45 -12.69
N PRO A 243 7.83 -28.80 -12.74
CA PRO A 243 7.68 -29.57 -13.99
C PRO A 243 6.24 -29.82 -14.49
N THR A 244 5.18 -29.30 -13.88
CA THR A 244 3.81 -29.75 -14.23
C THR A 244 2.76 -28.64 -14.37
N ASN A 245 2.18 -28.61 -15.57
CA ASN A 245 0.86 -28.12 -16.01
C ASN A 245 0.67 -26.69 -16.60
N ARG A 246 0.02 -26.75 -17.78
CA ARG A 246 -0.66 -25.81 -18.70
C ARG A 246 -0.87 -24.34 -18.25
N ILE A 247 -0.58 -23.41 -19.17
CA ILE A 247 -0.77 -21.95 -19.03
C ILE A 247 -1.67 -21.42 -20.15
N VAL A 248 -2.49 -20.43 -19.78
CA VAL A 248 -3.26 -19.52 -20.65
C VAL A 248 -2.53 -18.16 -20.61
N TYR A 249 -2.32 -17.54 -21.77
CA TYR A 249 -1.59 -16.27 -21.93
C TYR A 249 -2.57 -15.12 -22.22
N HIS A 250 -2.28 -13.92 -21.72
CA HIS A 250 -2.77 -12.66 -22.28
C HIS A 250 -1.58 -11.78 -22.64
N LEU A 251 -1.77 -11.03 -23.71
CA LEU A 251 -0.75 -10.31 -24.44
C LEU A 251 -1.09 -8.83 -24.39
N VAL A 252 -0.06 -8.00 -24.30
CA VAL A 252 -0.10 -6.56 -24.57
C VAL A 252 0.14 -6.33 -26.05
#